data_AF-A0AA38G169-F1
#
_entry.id   AF-A0AA38G169-F1
#
_cell.length_a   1.000
_cell.length_b   1.000
_cell.length_c   1.000
_cell.angle_alpha   90.00
_cell.angle_beta   90.00
_cell.angle_gamma   90.00
#
_symmetry.space_group_name_H-M   'P 1'
#
loop_
_entity.id
_entity.type
_entity.pdbx_description
1 polymer ?
#
loop_
_entity_poly.entity_id
_entity_poly.type
_entity_poly.pdbx_seq_one_letter_code
_entity_poly.pdbx_strand_id
1 'polypeptide(L)'
;MRGATTQDDIDMKQIGGDFEPGPVPPYKPVDRYGFVKSDQVNPTVEVSTKFKPSNEQEREQRRVRKWRKMIGVGGTDWKRYVRRKPNVVKRRIRKGIPDCLRGLVWQLISGSRDLLLMHQGVYEQLVLYETSASELDIIRDISRTFPSHVFFQQRHGPGQRSLYNVLKAYSVYDREVGYVQGMGFLAGLLLLYMSEEDAFWLMVALLKGAVNAPMEGLYLVGLPLVQQYLSQFERLVKEQLPRLGAHFDQEMINPSMYASQWFITVFSYSFPFPLALRIWDVFLHEGVKVVFKVGLALLKYCQDDLVKLPFEKLVHALRNFPDDALNPDVLLPLAYSIK
;
A
#
# COMPACT_ATOMS: atom_id res chain seq x y z
N MET A 1 79.10 9.84 -13.90
CA MET A 1 77.70 9.62 -13.47
C MET A 1 77.28 10.79 -12.62
N ARG A 2 76.04 11.24 -12.83
CA ARG A 2 75.51 12.56 -12.43
C ARG A 2 75.41 12.71 -10.92
N GLY A 3 75.79 13.89 -10.42
CA GLY A 3 75.36 14.44 -9.14
C GLY A 3 75.13 15.93 -9.34
N ALA A 4 73.88 16.38 -9.27
CA ALA A 4 73.50 17.78 -9.38
C ALA A 4 72.39 18.08 -8.36
N THR A 5 72.78 18.89 -7.37
CA THR A 5 72.10 20.07 -6.82
C THR A 5 70.57 20.09 -6.62
N THR A 6 70.23 20.36 -5.36
CA THR A 6 68.99 20.94 -4.83
C THR A 6 68.60 22.27 -5.47
N GLN A 7 67.31 22.50 -5.69
CA GLN A 7 66.68 23.83 -5.68
C GLN A 7 65.17 23.67 -5.39
N ASP A 8 64.75 24.31 -4.30
CA ASP A 8 63.36 24.56 -3.90
C ASP A 8 62.60 25.42 -4.93
N ASP A 9 61.28 25.49 -4.73
CA ASP A 9 60.30 26.40 -5.36
C ASP A 9 59.77 26.01 -6.76
N ILE A 10 58.70 25.20 -6.76
CA ILE A 10 57.70 25.21 -7.83
C ILE A 10 56.31 25.48 -7.22
N ASP A 11 55.93 26.75 -7.34
CA ASP A 11 54.59 27.34 -7.45
C ASP A 11 53.37 26.53 -6.98
N MET A 12 52.92 26.84 -5.76
CA MET A 12 51.49 26.82 -5.40
C MET A 12 50.77 27.99 -6.08
N LYS A 13 50.45 27.87 -7.37
CA LYS A 13 49.51 28.77 -8.05
C LYS A 13 48.98 28.11 -9.33
N GLN A 14 47.90 27.31 -9.19
CA GLN A 14 46.82 27.09 -10.18
C GLN A 14 46.08 25.78 -9.89
N ILE A 15 45.22 25.76 -8.89
CA ILE A 15 44.03 24.89 -8.89
C ILE A 15 42.87 25.70 -8.30
N GLY A 16 42.53 26.80 -8.97
CA GLY A 16 41.27 27.51 -8.81
C GLY A 16 40.34 27.09 -9.95
N GLY A 17 39.82 25.87 -9.86
CA GLY A 17 38.73 25.42 -10.72
C GLY A 17 37.43 25.66 -9.98
N ASP A 18 36.69 26.68 -10.38
CA ASP A 18 35.32 26.93 -9.93
C ASP A 18 34.48 25.66 -10.15
N PHE A 19 34.15 24.97 -9.06
CA PHE A 19 33.08 23.98 -9.08
C PHE A 19 31.77 24.78 -9.20
N GLU A 20 31.37 25.10 -10.43
CA GLU A 20 29.98 25.46 -10.66
C GLU A 20 29.11 24.29 -10.18
N PRO A 21 28.19 24.50 -9.22
CA PRO A 21 27.20 23.49 -8.92
C PRO A 21 26.38 23.34 -10.20
N GLY A 22 26.52 22.17 -10.85
CA GLY A 22 25.66 21.81 -11.97
C GLY A 22 24.20 22.03 -11.59
N PRO A 23 23.34 22.37 -12.57
CA PRO A 23 21.97 22.81 -12.30
C PRO A 23 21.29 21.84 -11.36
N VAL A 24 20.88 22.35 -10.20
CA VAL A 24 20.09 21.60 -9.22
C VAL A 24 18.91 21.00 -9.98
N PRO A 25 18.73 19.66 -9.97
CA PRO A 25 17.61 19.05 -10.68
C PRO A 25 16.32 19.74 -10.24
N PRO A 26 15.41 20.09 -11.17
CA PRO A 26 14.21 20.83 -10.82
C PRO A 26 13.45 20.06 -9.73
N TYR A 27 13.18 20.73 -8.61
CA TYR A 27 12.42 20.17 -7.51
C TYR A 27 11.04 19.77 -8.03
N LYS A 28 10.83 18.48 -8.27
CA LYS A 28 9.53 17.99 -8.74
C LYS A 28 8.53 18.08 -7.60
N PRO A 29 7.38 18.75 -7.80
CA PRO A 29 6.39 18.88 -6.74
C PRO A 29 5.87 17.49 -6.35
N VAL A 30 5.85 17.20 -5.06
CA VAL A 30 5.28 15.97 -4.50
C VAL A 30 3.89 16.23 -3.94
N ASP A 31 3.05 15.22 -3.92
CA ASP A 31 1.79 15.25 -3.17
C ASP A 31 2.04 15.08 -1.65
N ARG A 32 0.95 15.14 -0.87
CA ARG A 32 1.01 15.00 0.60
C ARG A 32 1.46 13.62 1.08
N TYR A 33 1.54 12.63 0.19
CA TYR A 33 1.93 11.26 0.47
C TYR A 33 3.33 10.94 -0.05
N GLY A 34 4.03 11.89 -0.66
CA GLY A 34 5.39 11.70 -1.16
C GLY A 34 5.48 11.17 -2.59
N PHE A 35 4.38 11.15 -3.35
CA PHE A 35 4.39 10.79 -4.78
C PHE A 35 4.71 12.02 -5.63
N VAL A 36 5.64 11.85 -6.57
CA VAL A 36 6.00 12.89 -7.55
C VAL A 36 4.81 13.12 -8.50
N LYS A 37 4.37 14.37 -8.63
CA LYS A 37 3.31 14.74 -9.57
C LYS A 37 3.83 14.67 -11.01
N SER A 38 3.07 14.07 -11.92
CA SER A 38 3.38 14.10 -13.35
C SER A 38 2.93 15.42 -13.98
N ASP A 39 3.69 15.92 -14.96
CA ASP A 39 3.42 17.18 -15.68
C ASP A 39 2.20 17.11 -16.63
N GLN A 40 1.47 15.99 -16.66
CA GLN A 40 0.39 15.68 -17.61
C GLN A 40 -1.03 15.94 -17.06
N VAL A 41 -1.16 16.63 -15.92
CA VAL A 41 -2.49 17.06 -15.46
C VAL A 41 -2.86 18.34 -16.20
N ASN A 42 -3.82 18.24 -17.13
CA ASN A 42 -4.48 19.40 -17.74
C ASN A 42 -4.83 20.44 -16.66
N PRO A 43 -4.51 21.74 -16.86
CA PRO A 43 -4.80 22.79 -15.88
C PRO A 43 -6.29 23.13 -15.73
N THR A 44 -7.21 22.26 -16.17
CA THR A 44 -8.65 22.43 -16.02
C THR A 44 -9.20 21.88 -14.70
N VAL A 45 -8.38 21.23 -13.88
CA VAL A 45 -8.69 20.95 -12.46
C VAL A 45 -7.94 21.93 -11.56
N GLU A 46 -7.90 23.21 -11.94
CA GLU A 46 -7.93 24.25 -10.92
C GLU A 46 -9.31 24.19 -10.23
N VAL A 47 -9.45 23.26 -9.28
CA VAL A 47 -10.35 23.53 -8.16
C VAL A 47 -9.77 24.77 -7.51
N SER A 48 -10.36 25.92 -7.85
CA SER A 48 -10.12 27.21 -7.25
C SER A 48 -9.85 27.03 -5.76
N THR A 49 -8.58 27.09 -5.37
CA THR A 49 -8.10 27.08 -3.99
C THR A 49 -8.37 28.44 -3.35
N LYS A 50 -9.60 28.94 -3.50
CA LYS A 50 -10.11 30.08 -2.74
C LYS A 50 -10.69 29.54 -1.43
N PHE A 51 -9.91 29.67 -0.35
CA PHE A 51 -10.36 29.73 1.06
C PHE A 51 -11.15 28.52 1.63
N LYS A 52 -10.49 27.38 1.93
CA LYS A 52 -10.96 26.38 2.95
C LYS A 52 -9.90 25.65 3.84
N PRO A 53 -8.61 26.02 3.94
CA PRO A 53 -7.61 25.18 4.64
C PRO A 53 -7.78 25.10 6.17
N SER A 54 -8.29 26.13 6.84
CA SER A 54 -8.42 26.15 8.31
C SER A 54 -9.42 25.11 8.84
N ASN A 55 -10.59 25.01 8.20
CA ASN A 55 -11.65 24.09 8.61
C ASN A 55 -11.25 22.61 8.45
N GLU A 56 -10.48 22.26 7.42
CA GLU A 56 -10.03 20.89 7.21
C GLU A 56 -8.94 20.48 8.19
N GLN A 57 -7.97 21.38 8.43
CA GLN A 57 -6.93 21.18 9.44
C GLN A 57 -7.53 21.03 10.84
N GLU A 58 -8.50 21.88 11.20
CA GLU A 58 -9.22 21.75 12.46
C GLU A 58 -9.98 20.41 12.57
N ARG A 59 -10.66 19.98 11.50
CA ARG A 59 -11.33 18.68 11.45
C ARG A 59 -10.34 17.55 11.67
N GLU A 60 -9.17 17.60 11.04
CA GLU A 60 -8.12 16.59 11.20
C GLU A 60 -7.57 16.58 12.62
N GLN A 61 -7.26 17.73 13.20
CA GLN A 61 -6.81 17.83 14.59
C GLN A 61 -7.84 17.28 15.57
N ARG A 62 -9.14 17.57 15.34
CA ARG A 62 -10.24 16.99 16.14
C ARG A 62 -10.31 15.47 15.97
N ARG A 63 -10.01 14.91 14.78
CA ARG A 63 -9.91 13.46 14.57
C ARG A 63 -8.73 12.88 15.36
N VAL A 64 -7.53 13.46 15.23
CA VAL A 64 -6.30 13.03 15.92
C VAL A 64 -6.50 13.01 17.44
N ARG A 65 -7.04 14.09 18.04
CA ARG A 65 -7.30 14.15 19.49
C ARG A 65 -8.23 13.03 19.96
N LYS A 66 -9.30 12.78 19.21
CA LYS A 66 -10.23 11.70 19.54
C LYS A 66 -9.58 10.31 19.42
N TRP A 67 -8.71 10.10 18.43
CA TRP A 67 -7.96 8.85 18.26
C TRP A 67 -6.91 8.66 19.35
N ARG A 68 -6.15 9.69 19.72
CA ARG A 68 -5.20 9.65 20.85
C ARG A 68 -5.88 9.24 22.16
N LYS A 69 -7.08 9.76 22.44
CA LYS A 69 -7.88 9.34 23.60
C LYS A 69 -8.34 7.88 23.55
N MET A 70 -8.41 7.27 22.36
CA MET A 70 -8.80 5.86 22.21
C MET A 70 -7.63 4.91 22.37
N ILE A 71 -6.48 5.26 21.81
CA ILE A 71 -5.29 4.41 21.79
C ILE A 71 -4.44 4.58 23.06
N GLY A 72 -4.54 5.72 23.75
CA GLY A 72 -3.68 6.03 24.90
C GLY A 72 -2.25 6.36 24.47
N VAL A 73 -1.34 6.51 25.43
CA VAL A 73 0.09 6.71 25.13
C VAL A 73 0.66 5.41 24.60
N GLY A 74 1.20 5.42 23.37
CA GLY A 74 1.82 4.24 22.76
C GLY A 74 0.92 3.03 22.55
N GLY A 75 -0.42 3.18 22.59
CA GLY A 75 -1.36 2.07 22.42
C GLY A 75 -1.83 1.39 23.71
N THR A 76 -1.41 1.87 24.88
CA THR A 76 -1.71 1.28 26.20
C THR A 76 -3.21 1.11 26.51
N ASP A 77 -4.07 2.01 26.03
CA ASP A 77 -5.52 1.95 26.28
C ASP A 77 -6.29 1.15 25.22
N TRP A 78 -5.64 0.76 24.12
CA TRP A 78 -6.31 0.22 22.93
C TRP A 78 -7.17 -1.00 23.24
N LYS A 79 -6.58 -2.06 23.84
CA LYS A 79 -7.29 -3.32 24.17
C LYS A 79 -8.51 -3.06 25.05
N ARG A 80 -8.36 -2.21 26.07
CA ARG A 80 -9.46 -1.82 26.98
C ARG A 80 -10.55 -1.04 26.24
N TYR A 81 -10.18 -0.12 25.36
CA TYR A 81 -11.12 0.71 24.62
C TYR A 81 -11.92 -0.11 23.60
N VAL A 82 -11.27 -0.99 22.84
CA VAL A 82 -11.92 -1.89 21.87
C VAL A 82 -12.95 -2.76 22.55
N ARG A 83 -12.59 -3.41 23.68
CA ARG A 83 -13.52 -4.24 24.46
C ARG A 83 -14.76 -3.46 24.92
N ARG A 84 -14.58 -2.21 25.35
CA ARG A 84 -15.68 -1.39 25.88
C ARG A 84 -16.54 -0.73 24.81
N LYS A 85 -15.96 -0.35 23.67
CA LYS A 85 -16.61 0.47 22.65
C LYS A 85 -16.33 -0.03 21.22
N PRO A 86 -16.61 -1.32 20.90
CA PRO A 86 -16.27 -1.91 19.60
C PRO A 86 -16.96 -1.20 18.43
N ASN A 87 -18.23 -0.82 18.58
CA ASN A 87 -18.98 -0.09 17.56
C ASN A 87 -18.40 1.31 17.27
N VAL A 88 -17.83 1.97 18.29
CA VAL A 88 -17.18 3.27 18.11
C VAL A 88 -15.87 3.13 17.35
N VAL A 89 -15.11 2.07 17.64
CA VAL A 89 -13.86 1.74 16.93
C VAL A 89 -14.15 1.48 15.46
N LYS A 90 -15.03 0.51 15.16
CA LYS A 90 -15.43 0.17 13.79
C LYS A 90 -15.87 1.39 12.99
N ARG A 91 -16.76 2.21 13.55
CA ARG A 91 -17.24 3.43 12.89
C ARG A 91 -16.12 4.44 12.61
N ARG A 92 -15.13 4.57 13.51
CA ARG A 92 -14.03 5.53 13.33
C ARG A 92 -13.00 5.04 12.32
N ILE A 93 -12.72 3.74 12.31
CA ILE A 93 -11.90 3.09 11.29
C ILE A 93 -12.51 3.32 9.92
N ARG A 94 -13.81 3.03 9.75
CA ARG A 94 -14.55 3.30 8.50
C ARG A 94 -14.55 4.78 8.08
N LYS A 95 -14.49 5.71 9.05
CA LYS A 95 -14.35 7.16 8.79
C LYS A 95 -12.93 7.60 8.42
N GLY A 96 -11.95 6.72 8.53
CA GLY A 96 -10.54 6.98 8.24
C GLY A 96 -9.71 7.22 9.48
N ILE A 97 -8.55 6.57 9.50
CA ILE A 97 -7.50 6.78 10.50
C ILE A 97 -6.72 8.04 10.08
N PRO A 98 -6.44 9.00 10.99
CA PRO A 98 -5.56 10.12 10.73
C PRO A 98 -4.21 9.64 10.25
N ASP A 99 -3.65 10.33 9.26
CA ASP A 99 -2.48 9.84 8.53
C ASP A 99 -1.27 9.60 9.45
N CYS A 100 -0.98 10.57 10.33
CA CYS A 100 0.07 10.48 11.34
C CYS A 100 -0.13 9.38 12.42
N LEU A 101 -1.29 8.72 12.46
CA LEU A 101 -1.58 7.65 13.43
C LEU A 101 -1.64 6.27 12.78
N ARG A 102 -1.57 6.15 11.44
CA ARG A 102 -1.67 4.86 10.74
C ARG A 102 -0.63 3.86 11.21
N GLY A 103 0.65 4.23 11.26
CA GLY A 103 1.73 3.34 11.70
C GLY A 103 1.40 2.62 13.02
N LEU A 104 1.05 3.39 14.05
CA LEU A 104 0.67 2.84 15.35
C LEU A 104 -0.66 2.09 15.32
N VAL A 105 -1.71 2.68 14.73
CA VAL A 105 -3.05 2.07 14.77
C VAL A 105 -3.10 0.77 13.98
N TRP A 106 -2.42 0.70 12.83
CA TRP A 106 -2.34 -0.51 12.01
C TRP A 106 -1.68 -1.65 12.77
N GLN A 107 -0.59 -1.40 13.51
CA GLN A 107 0.02 -2.42 14.37
C GLN A 107 -0.91 -2.90 15.49
N LEU A 108 -1.69 -1.98 16.06
CA LEU A 108 -2.63 -2.29 17.16
C LEU A 108 -3.84 -3.10 16.68
N ILE A 109 -4.34 -2.85 15.47
CA ILE A 109 -5.53 -3.52 14.93
C ILE A 109 -5.17 -4.87 14.29
N SER A 110 -3.97 -5.01 13.74
CA SER A 110 -3.48 -6.27 13.14
C SER A 110 -2.95 -7.26 14.18
N GLY A 111 -2.62 -6.79 15.39
CA GLY A 111 -1.96 -7.60 16.42
C GLY A 111 -0.45 -7.73 16.21
N SER A 112 0.13 -7.07 15.20
CA SER A 112 1.56 -7.22 14.87
C SER A 112 2.50 -6.74 15.97
N ARG A 113 2.06 -5.76 16.77
CA ARG A 113 2.84 -5.28 17.92
C ARG A 113 3.00 -6.36 19.00
N ASP A 114 1.96 -7.16 19.23
CA ASP A 114 2.03 -8.26 20.20
C ASP A 114 2.98 -9.35 19.68
N LEU A 115 2.95 -9.65 18.37
CA LEU A 115 3.89 -10.59 17.74
C LEU A 115 5.34 -10.14 17.86
N LEU A 116 5.64 -8.88 17.54
CA LEU A 116 6.98 -8.31 17.68
C LEU A 116 7.50 -8.49 19.12
N LEU A 117 6.69 -8.13 20.11
CA LEU A 117 7.07 -8.22 21.52
C LEU A 117 7.34 -9.67 21.97
N MET A 118 6.63 -10.64 21.40
CA MET A 118 6.82 -12.08 21.69
C MET A 118 8.06 -12.68 21.01
N HIS A 119 8.55 -12.06 19.95
CA HIS A 119 9.57 -12.64 19.05
C HIS A 119 10.70 -11.65 18.74
N GLN A 120 11.17 -10.92 19.77
CA GLN A 120 12.23 -9.93 19.64
C GLN A 120 13.51 -10.55 19.06
N GLY A 121 14.16 -9.84 18.14
CA GLY A 121 15.41 -10.26 17.49
C GLY A 121 15.24 -11.23 16.31
N VAL A 122 14.05 -11.81 16.11
CA VAL A 122 13.82 -12.73 14.98
C VAL A 122 13.99 -12.03 13.63
N TYR A 123 13.47 -10.80 13.48
CA TYR A 123 13.63 -10.05 12.24
C TYR A 123 15.11 -9.80 11.90
N GLU A 124 15.88 -9.32 12.89
CA GLU A 124 17.32 -9.09 12.74
C GLU A 124 18.05 -10.39 12.35
N GLN A 125 17.71 -11.51 13.00
CA GLN A 125 18.29 -12.81 12.69
C GLN A 125 18.06 -13.21 11.23
N LEU A 126 16.82 -13.07 10.74
CA LEU A 126 16.45 -13.42 9.36
C LEU A 126 17.13 -12.52 8.32
N VAL A 127 17.26 -11.22 8.61
CA VAL A 127 17.89 -10.28 7.67
C VAL A 127 19.40 -10.51 7.61
N LEU A 128 20.07 -10.72 8.75
CA LEU A 128 21.53 -10.76 8.80
C LEU A 128 22.13 -12.14 8.50
N TYR A 129 21.51 -13.22 8.96
CA TYR A 129 22.15 -14.54 8.97
C TYR A 129 21.56 -15.55 8.00
N GLU A 130 20.40 -15.28 7.43
CA GLU A 130 19.73 -16.20 6.51
C GLU A 130 19.83 -15.75 5.05
N THR A 131 19.72 -16.70 4.13
CA THR A 131 19.69 -16.47 2.68
C THR A 131 18.30 -16.81 2.13
N SER A 132 17.82 -16.01 1.17
CA SER A 132 16.52 -16.23 0.53
C SER A 132 16.71 -16.89 -0.82
N ALA A 133 15.95 -17.96 -1.09
CA ALA A 133 15.86 -18.56 -2.43
C ALA A 133 15.16 -17.63 -3.44
N SER A 134 14.46 -16.59 -2.97
CA SER A 134 13.67 -15.68 -3.79
C SER A 134 14.35 -14.34 -4.06
N GLU A 135 15.64 -14.21 -3.73
CA GLU A 135 16.39 -12.95 -3.83
C GLU A 135 16.27 -12.27 -5.21
N LEU A 136 16.41 -13.05 -6.29
CA LEU A 136 16.32 -12.53 -7.66
C LEU A 136 14.92 -12.01 -8.01
N ASP A 137 13.87 -12.70 -7.55
CA ASP A 137 12.48 -12.29 -7.81
C ASP A 137 12.13 -11.04 -7.00
N ILE A 138 12.61 -10.94 -5.75
CA ILE A 138 12.48 -9.75 -4.91
C ILE A 138 13.15 -8.54 -5.58
N ILE A 139 14.40 -8.69 -6.06
CA ILE A 139 15.16 -7.63 -6.74
C ILE A 139 14.40 -7.10 -7.97
N ARG A 140 13.79 -7.99 -8.76
CA ARG A 140 13.01 -7.62 -9.94
C ARG A 140 11.82 -6.73 -9.56
N ASP A 141 11.16 -7.02 -8.44
CA ASP A 141 9.91 -6.36 -8.03
C ASP A 141 10.08 -5.06 -7.27
N ILE A 142 11.22 -4.88 -6.59
CA ILE A 142 11.51 -3.65 -5.85
C ILE A 142 11.42 -2.42 -6.76
N SER A 143 12.00 -2.51 -7.96
CA SER A 143 12.06 -1.38 -8.91
C SER A 143 10.69 -0.92 -9.42
N ARG A 144 9.67 -1.79 -9.38
CA ARG A 144 8.30 -1.52 -9.84
C ARG A 144 7.32 -1.21 -8.70
N THR A 145 7.77 -1.25 -7.45
CA THR A 145 6.93 -0.99 -6.27
C THR A 145 6.97 0.50 -5.91
N PHE A 146 5.84 1.20 -6.10
CA PHE A 146 5.70 2.65 -5.88
C PHE A 146 6.85 3.50 -6.50
N PRO A 147 7.18 3.33 -7.79
CA PRO A 147 8.39 3.91 -8.38
C PRO A 147 8.40 5.44 -8.42
N SER A 148 7.22 6.09 -8.38
CA SER A 148 7.07 7.55 -8.33
C SER A 148 7.10 8.12 -6.91
N HIS A 149 7.22 7.29 -5.88
CA HIS A 149 7.30 7.75 -4.49
C HIS A 149 8.75 8.09 -4.12
N VAL A 150 8.98 9.24 -3.48
CA VAL A 150 10.34 9.76 -3.18
C VAL A 150 11.20 8.81 -2.36
N PHE A 151 10.59 7.97 -1.50
CA PHE A 151 11.30 6.96 -0.71
C PHE A 151 11.79 5.77 -1.54
N PHE A 152 11.08 5.41 -2.62
CA PHE A 152 11.37 4.22 -3.43
C PHE A 152 11.97 4.54 -4.82
N GLN A 153 11.91 5.79 -5.28
CA GLN A 153 12.37 6.20 -6.61
C GLN A 153 13.88 5.99 -6.83
N GLN A 154 14.68 6.11 -5.78
CA GLN A 154 16.13 5.97 -5.90
C GLN A 154 16.50 4.48 -6.01
N ARG A 155 17.05 4.09 -7.16
CA ARG A 155 17.59 2.75 -7.38
C ARG A 155 18.66 2.43 -6.34
N HIS A 156 18.53 1.29 -5.66
CA HIS A 156 19.40 0.88 -4.54
C HIS A 156 19.44 1.87 -3.36
N GLY A 157 18.50 2.83 -3.31
CA GLY A 157 18.37 3.80 -2.22
C GLY A 157 17.87 3.16 -0.92
N PRO A 158 17.78 3.93 0.18
CA PRO A 158 17.31 3.45 1.47
C PRO A 158 15.96 2.71 1.39
N GLY A 159 14.93 3.29 0.76
CA GLY A 159 13.60 2.64 0.72
C GLY A 159 13.57 1.34 -0.08
N GLN A 160 14.34 1.24 -1.16
CA GLN A 160 14.47 -0.02 -1.90
C GLN A 160 15.19 -1.10 -1.09
N ARG A 161 16.21 -0.72 -0.30
CA ARG A 161 16.90 -1.64 0.63
C ARG A 161 16.00 -2.07 1.77
N SER A 162 15.22 -1.15 2.34
CA SER A 162 14.20 -1.48 3.35
C SER A 162 13.15 -2.46 2.82
N LEU A 163 12.66 -2.21 1.61
CA LEU A 163 11.72 -3.11 0.94
C LEU A 163 12.33 -4.49 0.71
N TYR A 164 13.58 -4.53 0.24
CA TYR A 164 14.34 -5.78 0.10
C TYR A 164 14.42 -6.56 1.41
N ASN A 165 14.85 -5.92 2.50
CA ASN A 165 15.06 -6.57 3.78
C ASN A 165 13.76 -7.17 4.33
N VAL A 166 12.64 -6.45 4.26
CA VAL A 166 11.34 -6.93 4.71
C VAL A 166 10.88 -8.14 3.91
N LEU A 167 10.97 -8.08 2.58
CA LEU A 167 10.56 -9.17 1.69
C LEU A 167 11.47 -10.39 1.83
N LYS A 168 12.79 -10.18 1.94
CA LYS A 168 13.77 -11.23 2.20
C LYS A 168 13.47 -11.92 3.53
N ALA A 169 13.34 -11.16 4.61
CA ALA A 169 13.07 -11.70 5.94
C ALA A 169 11.79 -12.54 5.94
N TYR A 170 10.72 -12.04 5.32
CA TYR A 170 9.48 -12.81 5.23
C TYR A 170 9.63 -14.09 4.40
N SER A 171 10.30 -14.04 3.25
CA SER A 171 10.50 -15.24 2.42
C SER A 171 11.26 -16.35 3.13
N VAL A 172 12.09 -15.99 4.10
CA VAL A 172 12.82 -16.95 4.93
C VAL A 172 11.96 -17.39 6.12
N TYR A 173 11.21 -16.47 6.72
CA TYR A 173 10.30 -16.77 7.83
C TYR A 173 9.24 -17.80 7.43
N ASP A 174 8.67 -17.64 6.24
CA ASP A 174 7.72 -18.58 5.66
C ASP A 174 8.25 -19.09 4.32
N ARG A 175 9.07 -20.16 4.37
CA ARG A 175 9.69 -20.74 3.17
C ARG A 175 8.71 -21.45 2.25
N GLU A 176 7.52 -21.81 2.74
CA GLU A 176 6.48 -22.42 1.93
C GLU A 176 5.86 -21.39 0.97
N VAL A 177 5.62 -20.18 1.48
CA VAL A 177 5.23 -19.03 0.65
C VAL A 177 6.42 -18.47 -0.12
N GLY A 178 7.56 -18.31 0.54
CA GLY A 178 8.72 -17.59 0.01
C GLY A 178 8.33 -16.15 -0.37
N TYR A 179 8.55 -15.82 -1.63
CA TYR A 179 8.12 -14.56 -2.23
C TYR A 179 7.31 -14.80 -3.49
N VAL A 180 6.19 -14.08 -3.60
CA VAL A 180 5.35 -14.05 -4.79
C VAL A 180 5.12 -12.61 -5.23
N GLN A 181 5.12 -12.40 -6.54
CA GLN A 181 4.86 -11.11 -7.16
C GLN A 181 3.60 -10.46 -6.58
N GLY A 182 3.73 -9.19 -6.20
CA GLY A 182 2.67 -8.40 -5.58
C GLY A 182 2.84 -8.19 -4.08
N MET A 183 3.56 -9.09 -3.38
CA MET A 183 3.89 -8.90 -1.96
C MET A 183 4.67 -7.60 -1.71
N GLY A 184 5.47 -7.16 -2.70
CA GLY A 184 6.17 -5.87 -2.65
C GLY A 184 5.24 -4.68 -2.38
N PHE A 185 4.01 -4.68 -2.92
CA PHE A 185 3.06 -3.60 -2.69
C PHE A 185 2.42 -3.62 -1.29
N LEU A 186 2.41 -4.78 -0.62
CA LEU A 186 2.04 -4.85 0.80
C LEU A 186 3.15 -4.25 1.65
N ALA A 187 4.37 -4.76 1.51
CA ALA A 187 5.54 -4.32 2.27
C ALA A 187 5.86 -2.84 2.03
N GLY A 188 5.79 -2.39 0.78
CA GLY A 188 6.03 -1.01 0.39
C GLY A 188 5.04 -0.04 1.03
N LEU A 189 3.74 -0.39 1.07
CA LEU A 189 2.72 0.44 1.71
C LEU A 189 2.96 0.53 3.22
N LEU A 190 3.34 -0.58 3.85
CA LEU A 190 3.64 -0.61 5.29
C LEU A 190 4.87 0.24 5.63
N LEU A 191 5.95 0.12 4.85
CA LEU A 191 7.19 0.87 5.03
C LEU A 191 7.02 2.39 4.90
N LEU A 192 5.94 2.87 4.28
CA LEU A 192 5.62 4.30 4.26
C LEU A 192 5.09 4.83 5.60
N TYR A 193 4.74 3.94 6.54
CA TYR A 193 4.11 4.30 7.82
C TYR A 193 4.82 3.74 9.06
N MET A 194 5.77 2.82 8.92
CA MET A 194 6.45 2.19 10.05
C MET A 194 7.86 1.73 9.70
N SER A 195 8.62 1.31 10.71
CA SER A 195 9.97 0.77 10.55
C SER A 195 9.99 -0.56 9.78
N GLU A 196 11.18 -1.01 9.38
CA GLU A 196 11.33 -2.29 8.68
C GLU A 196 10.81 -3.48 9.51
N GLU A 197 11.18 -3.54 10.79
CA GLU A 197 10.76 -4.63 11.68
C GLU A 197 9.25 -4.59 11.95
N ASP A 198 8.67 -3.40 12.15
CA ASP A 198 7.23 -3.24 12.31
C ASP A 198 6.47 -3.71 11.06
N ALA A 199 6.97 -3.35 9.87
CA ALA A 199 6.38 -3.73 8.59
C ALA A 199 6.45 -5.25 8.37
N PHE A 200 7.60 -5.86 8.70
CA PHE A 200 7.76 -7.31 8.70
C PHE A 200 6.73 -8.01 9.59
N TRP A 201 6.62 -7.61 10.85
CA TRP A 201 5.67 -8.23 11.78
C TRP A 201 4.22 -8.00 11.38
N LEU A 202 3.89 -6.87 10.76
CA LEU A 202 2.55 -6.64 10.24
C LEU A 202 2.25 -7.51 9.02
N MET A 203 3.23 -7.75 8.17
CA MET A 203 3.10 -8.72 7.07
C MET A 203 2.92 -10.15 7.61
N VAL A 204 3.68 -10.55 8.63
CA VAL A 204 3.46 -11.83 9.33
C VAL A 204 2.05 -11.92 9.93
N ALA A 205 1.60 -10.87 10.62
CA ALA A 205 0.27 -10.81 11.22
C ALA A 205 -0.86 -10.99 10.19
N LEU A 206 -0.68 -10.41 8.99
CA LEU A 206 -1.63 -10.51 7.88
C LEU A 206 -1.64 -11.91 7.27
N LEU A 207 -0.46 -12.43 6.93
CA LEU A 207 -0.37 -13.65 6.12
C LEU A 207 -0.58 -14.91 6.96
N LYS A 208 -0.03 -14.97 8.18
CA LYS A 208 -0.23 -16.08 9.11
C LYS A 208 -1.53 -15.98 9.92
N GLY A 209 -2.24 -14.85 9.85
CA GLY A 209 -3.56 -14.68 10.46
C GLY A 209 -3.54 -14.49 11.98
N ALA A 210 -2.99 -13.36 12.46
CA ALA A 210 -2.95 -13.04 13.89
C ALA A 210 -4.32 -12.64 14.47
N VAL A 211 -5.08 -11.83 13.74
CA VAL A 211 -6.41 -11.33 14.15
C VAL A 211 -7.51 -11.76 13.18
N ASN A 212 -7.23 -11.73 11.88
CA ASN A 212 -8.14 -12.16 10.82
C ASN A 212 -7.68 -13.51 10.26
N ALA A 213 -8.51 -14.14 9.43
CA ALA A 213 -8.16 -15.38 8.75
C ALA A 213 -6.84 -15.23 7.96
N PRO A 214 -5.97 -16.25 7.94
CA PRO A 214 -4.69 -16.21 7.25
C PRO A 214 -4.87 -15.98 5.75
N MET A 215 -3.92 -15.25 5.17
CA MET A 215 -3.91 -14.85 3.76
C MET A 215 -2.73 -15.44 2.98
N GLU A 216 -1.85 -16.21 3.62
CA GLU A 216 -0.72 -16.90 2.98
C GLU A 216 -1.11 -17.73 1.76
N GLY A 217 -2.31 -18.33 1.76
CA GLY A 217 -2.85 -19.07 0.62
C GLY A 217 -3.01 -18.25 -0.67
N LEU A 218 -2.96 -16.92 -0.61
CA LEU A 218 -2.90 -16.05 -1.79
C LEU A 218 -1.56 -16.14 -2.52
N TYR A 219 -0.53 -16.63 -1.84
CA TYR A 219 0.87 -16.64 -2.28
C TYR A 219 1.47 -18.05 -2.22
N LEU A 220 0.69 -19.09 -1.94
CA LEU A 220 1.11 -20.47 -2.11
C LEU A 220 1.14 -20.87 -3.58
N VAL A 221 1.91 -21.91 -3.91
CA VAL A 221 2.00 -22.47 -5.27
C VAL A 221 0.58 -22.79 -5.80
N GLY A 222 0.30 -22.36 -7.03
CA GLY A 222 -1.03 -22.50 -7.64
C GLY A 222 -2.05 -21.43 -7.23
N LEU A 223 -1.70 -20.53 -6.30
CA LEU A 223 -2.53 -19.41 -5.83
C LEU A 223 -3.94 -19.85 -5.39
N PRO A 224 -4.08 -20.91 -4.55
CA PRO A 224 -5.36 -21.55 -4.27
C PRO A 224 -6.39 -20.58 -3.70
N LEU A 225 -5.98 -19.67 -2.81
CA LEU A 225 -6.90 -18.72 -2.21
C LEU A 225 -7.30 -17.60 -3.19
N VAL A 226 -6.44 -17.27 -4.16
CA VAL A 226 -6.80 -16.33 -5.25
C VAL A 226 -7.91 -16.94 -6.09
N GLN A 227 -7.75 -18.20 -6.53
CA GLN A 227 -8.77 -18.91 -7.31
C GLN A 227 -10.10 -19.01 -6.56
N GLN A 228 -10.03 -19.36 -5.28
CA GLN A 228 -11.20 -19.41 -4.41
C GLN A 228 -11.89 -18.04 -4.31
N TYR A 229 -11.14 -16.96 -4.06
CA TYR A 229 -11.72 -15.62 -3.94
C TYR A 229 -12.30 -15.11 -5.25
N LEU A 230 -11.67 -15.38 -6.39
CA LEU A 230 -12.20 -15.01 -7.69
C LEU A 230 -13.52 -15.75 -8.00
N SER A 231 -13.60 -17.04 -7.70
CA SER A 231 -14.84 -17.82 -7.84
C SER A 231 -15.95 -17.30 -6.92
N GLN A 232 -15.63 -16.99 -5.66
CA GLN A 232 -16.57 -16.37 -4.73
C GLN A 232 -17.03 -14.99 -5.22
N PHE A 233 -16.11 -14.19 -5.76
CA PHE A 233 -16.41 -12.87 -6.29
C PHE A 233 -17.31 -12.93 -7.52
N GLU A 234 -17.06 -13.86 -8.44
CA GLU A 234 -17.92 -14.11 -9.60
C GLU A 234 -19.37 -14.39 -9.19
N ARG A 235 -19.54 -15.32 -8.23
CA ARG A 235 -20.86 -15.66 -7.70
C ARG A 235 -21.55 -14.46 -7.07
N LEU A 236 -20.82 -13.68 -6.27
CA LEU A 236 -21.36 -12.46 -5.66
C LEU A 236 -21.75 -11.41 -6.71
N VAL A 237 -21.01 -11.26 -7.80
CA VAL A 237 -21.40 -10.39 -8.92
C VAL A 237 -22.71 -10.87 -9.53
N LYS A 238 -22.85 -12.18 -9.80
CA LYS A 238 -24.08 -12.77 -10.35
C LYS A 238 -25.29 -12.61 -9.41
N GLU A 239 -25.08 -12.73 -8.11
CA GLU A 239 -26.15 -12.60 -7.10
C GLU A 239 -26.53 -11.13 -6.84
N GLN A 240 -25.57 -10.22 -6.71
CA GLN A 240 -25.80 -8.84 -6.30
C GLN A 240 -26.00 -7.87 -7.47
N LEU A 241 -25.45 -8.19 -8.65
CA LEU A 241 -25.46 -7.38 -9.87
C LEU A 241 -25.88 -8.25 -11.07
N PRO A 242 -27.07 -8.89 -11.05
CA PRO A 242 -27.44 -9.94 -12.00
C PRO A 242 -27.40 -9.51 -13.47
N ARG A 243 -27.76 -8.25 -13.76
CA ARG A 243 -27.65 -7.67 -15.12
C ARG A 243 -26.20 -7.62 -15.61
N LEU A 244 -25.26 -7.25 -14.72
CA LEU A 244 -23.84 -7.22 -15.04
C LEU A 244 -23.26 -8.62 -15.13
N GLY A 245 -23.65 -9.52 -14.22
CA GLY A 245 -23.24 -10.91 -14.24
C GLY A 245 -23.63 -11.62 -15.54
N ALA A 246 -24.86 -11.44 -16.01
CA ALA A 246 -25.31 -11.99 -17.29
C ALA A 246 -24.53 -11.41 -18.48
N HIS A 247 -24.22 -10.11 -18.46
CA HIS A 247 -23.39 -9.47 -19.48
C HIS A 247 -21.96 -10.02 -19.47
N PHE A 248 -21.39 -10.24 -18.29
CA PHE A 248 -20.06 -10.85 -18.16
C PHE A 248 -20.03 -12.28 -18.70
N ASP A 249 -21.08 -13.07 -18.48
CA ASP A 249 -21.19 -14.42 -19.06
C ASP A 249 -21.29 -14.37 -20.59
N GLN A 250 -22.07 -13.43 -21.15
CA GLN A 250 -22.19 -13.24 -22.60
C GLN A 250 -20.88 -12.83 -23.25
N GLU A 251 -20.14 -11.92 -22.61
CA GLU A 251 -18.85 -11.42 -23.08
C GLU A 251 -17.66 -12.29 -22.62
N MET A 252 -17.92 -13.44 -21.98
CA MET A 252 -16.90 -14.37 -21.48
C MET A 252 -15.85 -13.72 -20.55
N ILE A 253 -16.28 -12.76 -19.72
CA ILE A 253 -15.43 -12.06 -18.76
C ILE A 253 -15.20 -12.91 -17.52
N ASN A 254 -13.94 -13.29 -17.29
CA ASN A 254 -13.53 -13.96 -16.07
C ASN A 254 -12.93 -12.95 -15.06
N PRO A 255 -13.28 -13.01 -13.75
CA PRO A 255 -12.69 -12.13 -12.74
C PRO A 255 -11.16 -12.12 -12.68
N SER A 256 -10.50 -13.24 -13.03
CA SER A 256 -9.03 -13.29 -13.09
C SER A 256 -8.40 -12.24 -14.02
N MET A 257 -9.15 -11.77 -15.02
CA MET A 257 -8.70 -10.77 -16.01
C MET A 257 -8.51 -9.36 -15.43
N TYR A 258 -9.16 -9.06 -14.30
CA TYR A 258 -9.18 -7.71 -13.71
C TYR A 258 -9.05 -7.66 -12.17
N ALA A 259 -9.52 -8.67 -11.44
CA ALA A 259 -9.63 -8.63 -9.98
C ALA A 259 -8.50 -9.33 -9.22
N SER A 260 -7.64 -10.10 -9.89
CA SER A 260 -6.55 -10.86 -9.22
C SER A 260 -5.66 -9.94 -8.35
N GLN A 261 -5.28 -8.78 -8.89
CA GLN A 261 -4.45 -7.80 -8.18
C GLN A 261 -5.18 -7.12 -7.01
N TRP A 262 -6.51 -7.04 -7.04
CA TRP A 262 -7.29 -6.47 -5.94
C TRP A 262 -7.13 -7.30 -4.67
N PHE A 263 -7.12 -8.63 -4.80
CA PHE A 263 -6.90 -9.54 -3.68
C PHE A 263 -5.42 -9.65 -3.30
N ILE A 264 -4.54 -9.84 -4.28
CA ILE A 264 -3.09 -10.05 -4.06
C ILE A 264 -2.43 -8.82 -3.43
N THR A 265 -2.89 -7.60 -3.76
CA THR A 265 -2.25 -6.36 -3.26
C THR A 265 -3.15 -5.56 -2.34
N VAL A 266 -4.38 -6.04 -2.07
CA VAL A 266 -5.38 -5.27 -1.31
C VAL A 266 -5.52 -3.86 -1.90
N PHE A 267 -5.62 -3.81 -3.24
CA PHE A 267 -5.68 -2.60 -4.08
C PHE A 267 -4.48 -1.65 -4.03
N SER A 268 -3.39 -1.94 -3.31
CA SER A 268 -2.27 -1.01 -3.21
C SER A 268 -1.45 -0.88 -4.51
N TYR A 269 -1.61 -1.81 -5.45
CA TYR A 269 -1.10 -1.68 -6.82
C TYR A 269 -2.08 -0.95 -7.75
N SER A 270 -3.36 -1.30 -7.68
CA SER A 270 -4.33 -0.93 -8.72
C SER A 270 -4.93 0.47 -8.54
N PHE A 271 -5.02 0.99 -7.32
CA PHE A 271 -5.82 2.16 -7.00
C PHE A 271 -4.96 3.35 -6.54
N PRO A 272 -5.50 4.60 -6.64
CA PRO A 272 -4.86 5.78 -6.07
C PRO A 272 -4.51 5.57 -4.60
N PHE A 273 -3.30 5.97 -4.22
CA PHE A 273 -2.78 5.78 -2.87
C PHE A 273 -3.74 6.25 -1.74
N PRO A 274 -4.40 7.43 -1.84
CA PRO A 274 -5.33 7.87 -0.79
C PRO A 274 -6.51 6.91 -0.57
N LEU A 275 -7.02 6.30 -1.64
CA LEU A 275 -8.08 5.30 -1.56
C LEU A 275 -7.53 3.98 -0.98
N ALA A 276 -6.37 3.53 -1.43
CA ALA A 276 -5.72 2.33 -0.90
C ALA A 276 -5.56 2.40 0.63
N LEU A 277 -5.07 3.53 1.17
CA LEU A 277 -4.96 3.74 2.62
C LEU A 277 -6.29 3.59 3.36
N ARG A 278 -7.37 4.12 2.77
CA ARG A 278 -8.70 4.04 3.38
C ARG A 278 -9.30 2.64 3.31
N ILE A 279 -8.96 1.87 2.28
CA ILE A 279 -9.29 0.44 2.21
C ILE A 279 -8.50 -0.32 3.29
N TRP A 280 -7.20 -0.08 3.39
CA TRP A 280 -6.31 -0.71 4.37
C TRP A 280 -6.72 -0.45 5.82
N ASP A 281 -7.13 0.78 6.15
CA ASP A 281 -7.67 1.14 7.46
C ASP A 281 -8.77 0.14 7.89
N VAL A 282 -9.70 -0.20 6.98
CA VAL A 282 -10.83 -1.08 7.28
C VAL A 282 -10.49 -2.55 7.10
N PHE A 283 -9.71 -2.90 6.08
CA PHE A 283 -9.27 -4.25 5.78
C PHE A 283 -8.52 -4.87 6.97
N LEU A 284 -7.61 -4.12 7.60
CA LEU A 284 -6.87 -4.62 8.77
C LEU A 284 -7.77 -4.92 9.97
N HIS A 285 -8.95 -4.29 10.06
CA HIS A 285 -9.90 -4.48 11.15
C HIS A 285 -11.05 -5.46 10.84
N GLU A 286 -11.54 -5.49 9.60
CA GLU A 286 -12.70 -6.31 9.20
C GLU A 286 -12.34 -7.50 8.28
N GLY A 287 -11.06 -7.63 7.94
CA GLY A 287 -10.51 -8.71 7.13
C GLY A 287 -10.85 -8.60 5.64
N VAL A 288 -10.57 -9.70 4.93
CA VAL A 288 -10.68 -9.79 3.46
C VAL A 288 -12.07 -9.48 2.90
N LYS A 289 -13.13 -9.60 3.70
CA LYS A 289 -14.51 -9.25 3.30
C LYS A 289 -14.61 -7.82 2.76
N VAL A 290 -13.77 -6.91 3.22
CA VAL A 290 -13.69 -5.54 2.71
C VAL A 290 -13.29 -5.52 1.24
N VAL A 291 -12.38 -6.39 0.81
CA VAL A 291 -11.90 -6.44 -0.57
C VAL A 291 -13.03 -6.80 -1.53
N PHE A 292 -13.82 -7.82 -1.19
CA PHE A 292 -15.03 -8.19 -1.93
C PHE A 292 -16.03 -7.03 -2.01
N LYS A 293 -16.32 -6.38 -0.87
CA LYS A 293 -17.29 -5.28 -0.82
C LYS A 293 -16.84 -4.08 -1.64
N VAL A 294 -15.55 -3.74 -1.64
CA VAL A 294 -15.01 -2.65 -2.45
C VAL A 294 -15.09 -3.00 -3.94
N GLY A 295 -14.70 -4.22 -4.34
CA GLY A 295 -14.82 -4.67 -5.73
C GLY A 295 -16.26 -4.65 -6.23
N LEU A 296 -17.21 -5.17 -5.45
CA LEU A 296 -18.63 -5.15 -5.81
C LEU A 296 -19.20 -3.73 -5.87
N ALA A 297 -18.80 -2.85 -4.95
CA ALA A 297 -19.23 -1.45 -4.95
C ALA A 297 -18.73 -0.73 -6.20
N LEU A 298 -17.50 -0.99 -6.61
CA LEU A 298 -16.91 -0.40 -7.81
C LEU A 298 -17.65 -0.85 -9.07
N LEU A 299 -17.90 -2.15 -9.20
CA LEU A 299 -18.69 -2.69 -10.32
C LEU A 299 -20.12 -2.16 -10.32
N LYS A 300 -20.73 -2.03 -9.13
CA LYS A 300 -22.08 -1.47 -8.98
C LYS A 300 -22.14 0.00 -9.40
N TYR A 301 -21.13 0.79 -9.03
CA TYR A 301 -21.04 2.20 -9.40
C TYR A 301 -20.96 2.37 -10.91
N CYS A 302 -20.14 1.56 -11.58
CA CYS A 302 -19.93 1.64 -13.03
C CYS A 302 -20.91 0.78 -13.86
N GLN A 303 -21.89 0.14 -13.22
CA GLN A 303 -22.69 -0.93 -13.84
C GLN A 303 -23.35 -0.47 -15.14
N ASP A 304 -23.97 0.71 -15.14
CA ASP A 304 -24.75 1.20 -16.29
C ASP A 304 -23.91 1.45 -17.54
N ASP A 305 -22.60 1.66 -17.39
CA ASP A 305 -21.69 1.80 -18.51
C ASP A 305 -21.09 0.45 -18.91
N LEU A 306 -20.68 -0.37 -17.95
CA LEU A 306 -20.05 -1.67 -18.21
C LEU A 306 -20.96 -2.61 -19.02
N VAL A 307 -22.27 -2.63 -18.75
CA VAL A 307 -23.25 -3.47 -19.46
C VAL A 307 -23.46 -3.12 -20.93
N LYS A 308 -22.90 -2.01 -21.42
CA LYS A 308 -23.00 -1.57 -22.82
C LYS A 308 -21.75 -1.94 -23.63
N LEU A 309 -20.69 -2.40 -22.98
CA LEU A 309 -19.38 -2.55 -23.59
C LEU A 309 -19.17 -4.00 -24.07
N PRO A 310 -18.70 -4.21 -25.32
CA PRO A 310 -18.23 -5.51 -25.77
C PRO A 310 -16.90 -5.88 -25.09
N PHE A 311 -16.53 -7.16 -25.15
CA PHE A 311 -15.38 -7.78 -24.47
C PHE A 311 -14.13 -6.88 -24.39
N GLU A 312 -13.59 -6.43 -25.52
CA GLU A 312 -12.33 -5.67 -25.54
C GLU A 312 -12.43 -4.36 -24.74
N LYS A 313 -13.50 -3.58 -24.95
CA LYS A 313 -13.74 -2.32 -24.23
C LYS A 313 -14.05 -2.58 -22.77
N LEU A 314 -14.73 -3.68 -22.47
CA LEU A 314 -15.09 -4.07 -21.12
C LEU A 314 -13.85 -4.44 -20.29
N VAL A 315 -12.94 -5.25 -20.83
CA VAL A 315 -11.66 -5.57 -20.18
C VAL A 315 -10.83 -4.30 -19.94
N HIS A 316 -10.80 -3.39 -20.91
CA HIS A 316 -10.13 -2.10 -20.74
C HIS A 316 -10.75 -1.26 -19.62
N ALA A 317 -12.08 -1.13 -19.58
CA ALA A 317 -12.80 -0.38 -18.56
C ALA A 317 -12.61 -0.97 -17.15
N LEU A 318 -12.60 -2.31 -17.03
CA LEU A 318 -12.38 -3.02 -15.76
C LEU A 318 -10.94 -2.88 -15.22
N ARG A 319 -10.00 -2.42 -16.04
CA ARG A 319 -8.63 -2.09 -15.63
C ARG A 319 -8.42 -0.61 -15.37
N ASN A 320 -9.31 0.25 -15.87
CA ASN A 320 -9.18 1.71 -15.84
C ASN A 320 -10.52 2.34 -15.44
N PHE A 321 -10.83 2.30 -14.16
CA PHE A 321 -12.04 2.94 -13.63
C PHE A 321 -11.91 4.46 -13.62
N PRO A 322 -13.04 5.19 -13.77
CA PRO A 322 -13.01 6.64 -13.72
C PRO A 322 -12.70 7.15 -12.31
N ASP A 323 -12.07 8.32 -12.22
CA ASP A 323 -11.56 8.88 -10.95
C ASP A 323 -12.66 9.11 -9.90
N ASP A 324 -13.87 9.44 -10.33
CA ASP A 324 -15.04 9.64 -9.45
C ASP A 324 -15.45 8.32 -8.76
N ALA A 325 -15.39 7.20 -9.48
CA ALA A 325 -15.62 5.87 -8.93
C ALA A 325 -14.55 5.45 -7.90
N LEU A 326 -13.36 6.04 -7.97
CA LEU A 326 -12.23 5.81 -7.06
C LEU A 326 -12.18 6.85 -5.92
N ASN A 327 -13.20 7.70 -5.77
CA ASN A 327 -13.30 8.60 -4.63
C ASN A 327 -13.63 7.82 -3.33
N PRO A 328 -12.78 7.85 -2.28
CA PRO A 328 -13.00 7.09 -1.05
C PRO A 328 -14.28 7.50 -0.30
N ASP A 329 -14.73 8.75 -0.42
CA ASP A 329 -15.94 9.25 0.23
C ASP A 329 -17.22 8.83 -0.52
N VAL A 330 -17.11 8.29 -1.73
CA VAL A 330 -18.22 7.73 -2.53
C VAL A 330 -18.20 6.20 -2.47
N LEU A 331 -17.05 5.61 -2.79
CA LEU A 331 -16.90 4.16 -2.96
C LEU A 331 -17.06 3.40 -1.64
N LEU A 332 -16.46 3.87 -0.55
CA LEU A 332 -16.48 3.13 0.72
C LEU A 332 -17.87 3.11 1.39
N PRO A 333 -18.64 4.22 1.44
CA PRO A 333 -20.03 4.15 1.87
C PRO A 333 -20.87 3.15 1.06
N LEU A 334 -20.69 3.12 -0.27
CA LEU A 334 -21.35 2.13 -1.13
C LEU A 334 -20.93 0.70 -0.74
N ALA A 335 -19.63 0.45 -0.55
CA ALA A 335 -19.11 -0.84 -0.10
C ALA A 335 -19.69 -1.27 1.26
N TYR A 336 -19.89 -0.34 2.21
CA TYR A 336 -20.46 -0.66 3.51
C TYR A 336 -21.97 -0.99 3.46
N SER A 337 -22.66 -0.58 2.39
CA SER A 337 -24.08 -0.88 2.17
C SER A 337 -24.33 -2.29 1.62
N ILE A 338 -23.31 -2.88 0.99
CA ILE A 338 -23.36 -4.25 0.47
C ILE A 338 -23.38 -5.20 1.66
N LYS A 339 -24.38 -6.08 1.71
CA LYS A 339 -24.64 -6.98 2.84
C LYS A 339 -23.57 -8.06 2.93
#